data_AF-A0A2E3TSV1-F1
#
_entry.id   AF-A0A2E3TSV1-F1
#
_cell.length_a   1.000
_cell.length_b   1.000
_cell.length_c   1.000
_cell.angle_alpha   90.00
_cell.angle_beta   90.00
_cell.angle_gamma   90.00
#
_symmetry.space_group_name_H-M   'P 1'
#
loop_
_entity.id
_entity.type
_entity.pdbx_description
1 polymer ?
#
loop_
_entity_poly.entity_id
_entity_poly.type
_entity_poly.pdbx_seq_one_letter_code
_entity_poly.pdbx_strand_id
1 'polypeptide(L)'
;MDTVGLRFAAALMHSVAGARLRVELQSGNSTTVSFEPDADFSPCDWRSIVAAACITDVDELSEYPSQVTGLQFERGLDLCGHTVRNTHEGKLEFWFASTLDPDHLRDIFTAYEAPIHPATLDASIFGDTKLCVTLGRLREVAPCSRQHLHAMATDLVHQAAVTELIGDGIWSVSRGRA
;
A
#
# COMPACT_ATOMS: atom_id res chain seq x y z
N MET A 1 -11.51 -12.28 2.77
CA MET A 1 -11.19 -10.84 2.87
C MET A 1 -11.62 -10.12 1.59
N ASP A 2 -11.79 -8.80 1.59
CA ASP A 2 -12.01 -8.07 0.32
C ASP A 2 -10.73 -8.08 -0.54
N THR A 3 -10.90 -8.03 -1.87
CA THR A 3 -9.77 -8.11 -2.82
C THR A 3 -8.92 -6.84 -2.83
N VAL A 4 -9.45 -5.70 -2.37
CA VAL A 4 -8.76 -4.40 -2.39
C VAL A 4 -7.70 -4.35 -1.29
N GLY A 5 -8.05 -4.74 -0.07
CA GLY A 5 -7.14 -4.84 1.06
C GLY A 5 -5.99 -5.81 0.78
N LEU A 6 -6.25 -6.91 0.07
CA LEU A 6 -5.21 -7.85 -0.34
C LEU A 6 -4.23 -7.21 -1.36
N ARG A 7 -4.75 -6.46 -2.35
CA ARG A 7 -3.91 -5.71 -3.31
C ARG A 7 -3.08 -4.63 -2.62
N PHE A 8 -3.67 -3.89 -1.69
CA PHE A 8 -2.95 -2.88 -0.89
C PHE A 8 -1.81 -3.50 -0.11
N ALA A 9 -2.07 -4.61 0.60
CA ALA A 9 -1.05 -5.28 1.35
C ALA A 9 0.07 -5.81 0.45
N ALA A 10 -0.25 -6.38 -0.71
CA ALA A 10 0.74 -6.82 -1.69
C ALA A 10 1.62 -5.69 -2.22
N ALA A 11 1.03 -4.55 -2.56
CA ALA A 11 1.77 -3.39 -3.04
C ALA A 11 2.68 -2.79 -1.94
N LEU A 12 2.17 -2.66 -0.71
CA LEU A 12 2.94 -2.16 0.42
C LEU A 12 4.08 -3.11 0.78
N MET A 13 3.81 -4.42 0.84
CA MET A 13 4.81 -5.45 1.14
C MET A 13 5.93 -5.48 0.10
N HIS A 14 5.61 -5.22 -1.17
CA HIS A 14 6.58 -5.15 -2.25
C HIS A 14 7.44 -3.87 -2.22
N SER A 15 6.90 -2.74 -1.77
CA SER A 15 7.53 -1.43 -1.89
C SER A 15 8.25 -0.95 -0.62
N VAL A 16 7.79 -1.39 0.56
CA VAL A 16 8.33 -0.92 1.84
C VAL A 16 9.55 -1.76 2.22
N ALA A 17 10.72 -1.13 2.25
CA ALA A 17 11.97 -1.79 2.60
C ALA A 17 11.93 -2.36 4.03
N GLY A 18 12.36 -3.63 4.18
CA GLY A 18 12.40 -4.33 5.47
C GLY A 18 11.04 -4.78 5.99
N ALA A 19 9.98 -4.64 5.20
CA ALA A 19 8.66 -5.09 5.59
C ALA A 19 8.59 -6.61 5.73
N ARG A 20 7.70 -7.08 6.61
CA ARG A 20 7.36 -8.48 6.80
C ARG A 20 5.87 -8.59 7.05
N LEU A 21 5.21 -9.51 6.36
CA LEU A 21 3.77 -9.71 6.46
C LEU A 21 3.48 -11.16 6.81
N ARG A 22 2.63 -11.35 7.82
CA ARG A 22 2.00 -12.62 8.13
C ARG A 22 0.59 -12.63 7.53
N VAL A 23 0.31 -13.67 6.75
CA VAL A 23 -0.98 -13.92 6.12
C VAL A 23 -1.62 -15.11 6.81
N GLU A 24 -2.77 -14.91 7.43
CA GLU A 24 -3.53 -15.96 8.09
C GLU A 24 -4.55 -16.57 7.13
N LEU A 25 -4.63 -17.91 7.12
CA LEU A 25 -5.51 -18.67 6.24
C LEU A 25 -6.64 -19.34 7.04
N GLN A 26 -7.78 -19.58 6.37
CA GLN A 26 -8.94 -20.29 6.95
C GLN A 26 -8.60 -21.68 7.50
N SER A 27 -7.57 -22.32 6.96
CA SER A 27 -7.09 -23.63 7.44
C SER A 27 -6.44 -23.58 8.83
N GLY A 28 -6.25 -22.38 9.41
CA GLY A 28 -5.53 -22.16 10.66
C GLY A 28 -4.01 -22.06 10.48
N ASN A 29 -3.50 -22.24 9.25
CA ASN A 29 -2.10 -22.03 8.93
C ASN A 29 -1.80 -20.55 8.68
N SER A 30 -0.53 -20.17 8.83
CA SER A 30 -0.04 -18.85 8.46
C SER A 30 1.10 -18.94 7.47
N THR A 31 1.18 -17.98 6.58
CA THR A 31 2.24 -17.82 5.60
C THR A 31 2.96 -16.49 5.84
N THR A 32 4.28 -16.48 5.68
CA THR A 32 5.09 -15.27 5.83
C THR A 32 5.60 -14.78 4.49
N VAL A 33 5.52 -13.47 4.28
CA VAL A 33 6.03 -12.76 3.09
C VAL A 33 7.11 -11.77 3.55
N SER A 34 8.33 -11.93 3.05
CA SER A 34 9.48 -11.06 3.35
C SER A 34 10.60 -11.25 2.33
N PHE A 35 11.52 -10.29 2.24
CA PHE A 35 12.79 -10.47 1.51
C PHE A 35 13.80 -11.33 2.30
N GLU A 36 13.45 -11.75 3.52
CA GLU A 36 14.29 -12.62 4.34
C GLU A 36 14.26 -14.08 3.88
N PRO A 37 15.36 -14.83 4.02
CA PRO A 37 15.44 -16.22 3.55
C PRO A 37 14.50 -17.20 4.25
N ASP A 38 13.95 -16.84 5.41
CA ASP A 38 13.06 -17.68 6.22
C ASP A 38 11.57 -17.50 5.87
N ALA A 39 11.25 -16.61 4.92
CA ALA A 39 9.87 -16.39 4.48
C ALA A 39 9.41 -17.46 3.50
N ASP A 40 8.12 -17.80 3.56
CA ASP A 40 7.49 -18.74 2.65
C ASP A 40 7.42 -18.19 1.22
N PHE A 41 7.23 -16.87 1.08
CA PHE A 41 7.22 -16.18 -0.21
C PHE A 41 8.05 -14.91 -0.21
N SER A 42 8.67 -14.62 -1.37
CA SER A 42 9.20 -13.30 -1.63
C SER A 42 8.06 -12.29 -1.91
N PRO A 43 8.27 -10.98 -1.69
CA PRO A 43 7.24 -9.99 -2.00
C PRO A 43 6.90 -9.91 -3.49
N CYS A 44 7.85 -10.23 -4.38
CA CYS A 44 7.63 -10.31 -5.82
C CYS A 44 6.70 -11.47 -6.21
N ASP A 45 6.90 -12.64 -5.59
CA ASP A 45 6.07 -13.83 -5.83
C ASP A 45 4.67 -13.60 -5.31
N TRP A 46 4.56 -13.09 -4.07
CA TRP A 46 3.27 -12.82 -3.46
C TRP A 46 2.46 -11.76 -4.22
N ARG A 47 3.10 -10.68 -4.68
CA ARG A 47 2.48 -9.69 -5.59
C ARG A 47 1.92 -10.34 -6.85
N SER A 48 2.63 -11.31 -7.43
CA SER A 48 2.19 -12.00 -8.64
C SER A 48 1.01 -12.95 -8.36
N ILE A 49 1.02 -13.65 -7.22
CA ILE A 49 -0.09 -14.49 -6.76
C ILE A 49 -1.35 -13.66 -6.55
N VAL A 50 -1.25 -12.54 -5.83
CA VAL A 50 -2.38 -11.65 -5.57
C VAL A 50 -2.92 -11.04 -6.87
N ALA A 51 -2.05 -10.60 -7.78
CA ALA A 51 -2.47 -10.09 -9.08
C ALA A 51 -3.24 -11.14 -9.88
N ALA A 52 -2.74 -12.39 -9.93
CA ALA A 52 -3.44 -13.49 -10.61
C ALA A 52 -4.81 -13.76 -9.97
N ALA A 53 -4.85 -13.96 -8.65
CA ALA A 53 -6.08 -14.19 -7.89
C ALA A 53 -7.14 -13.08 -8.07
N CYS A 54 -6.70 -11.87 -8.37
CA CYS A 54 -7.56 -10.71 -8.58
C CYS A 54 -8.04 -10.49 -10.02
N ILE A 55 -7.45 -11.18 -11.00
CA ILE A 55 -7.71 -10.99 -12.44
C ILE A 55 -8.40 -12.23 -13.05
N THR A 56 -8.11 -13.44 -12.57
CA THR A 56 -8.51 -14.67 -13.24
C THR A 56 -9.74 -15.32 -12.64
N ASP A 57 -10.72 -15.67 -13.49
CA ASP A 57 -11.75 -16.70 -13.26
C ASP A 57 -11.14 -18.13 -13.31
N VAL A 58 -9.94 -18.31 -12.77
CA VAL A 58 -9.33 -19.66 -12.63
C VAL A 58 -9.70 -20.16 -11.25
N ASP A 59 -10.54 -21.20 -11.21
CA ASP A 59 -11.25 -21.71 -10.03
C ASP A 59 -10.37 -21.88 -8.78
N GLU A 60 -9.10 -22.25 -8.91
CA GLU A 60 -8.23 -22.48 -7.73
C GLU A 60 -7.60 -21.20 -7.14
N LEU A 61 -7.33 -20.17 -7.96
CA LEU A 61 -6.69 -18.92 -7.50
C LEU A 61 -7.71 -17.82 -7.20
N SER A 62 -8.88 -17.87 -7.82
CA SER A 62 -10.01 -16.96 -7.50
C SER A 62 -10.49 -17.14 -6.06
N GLU A 63 -10.30 -18.33 -5.48
CA GLU A 63 -10.62 -18.63 -4.08
C GLU A 63 -9.58 -18.11 -3.08
N TYR A 64 -8.34 -17.81 -3.50
CA TYR A 64 -7.28 -17.41 -2.57
C TYR A 64 -7.67 -16.21 -1.67
N PRO A 65 -8.27 -15.11 -2.17
CA PRO A 65 -8.72 -14.00 -1.31
C PRO A 65 -9.78 -14.42 -0.29
N SER A 66 -10.57 -15.45 -0.60
CA SER A 66 -11.56 -16.02 0.32
C SER A 66 -10.90 -16.84 1.43
N GLN A 67 -9.78 -17.51 1.13
CA GLN A 67 -9.01 -18.28 2.11
C GLN A 67 -8.23 -17.40 3.08
N VAL A 68 -7.93 -16.14 2.75
CA VAL A 68 -7.24 -15.23 3.67
C VAL A 68 -8.21 -14.67 4.72
N THR A 69 -7.92 -14.95 5.99
CA THR A 69 -8.70 -14.49 7.15
C THR A 69 -8.08 -13.30 7.87
N GLY A 70 -6.77 -13.07 7.69
CA GLY A 70 -6.06 -12.00 8.39
C GLY A 70 -4.78 -11.58 7.69
N LEU A 71 -4.45 -10.30 7.83
CA LEU A 71 -3.18 -9.72 7.42
C LEU A 71 -2.59 -9.02 8.64
N GLN A 72 -1.41 -9.47 9.04
CA GLN A 72 -0.68 -8.83 10.11
C GLN A 72 0.70 -8.47 9.60
N PHE A 73 0.88 -7.19 9.34
CA PHE A 73 2.21 -6.71 9.08
C PHE A 73 3.01 -6.66 10.40
N GLU A 74 4.23 -7.18 10.35
CA GLU A 74 5.15 -7.22 11.49
C GLU A 74 6.12 -6.04 11.42
N ARG A 75 6.94 -5.85 12.46
CA ARG A 75 8.05 -4.87 12.48
C ARG A 75 7.63 -3.40 12.29
N GLY A 76 6.49 -3.00 12.85
CA GLY A 76 6.09 -1.58 12.95
C GLY A 76 5.26 -1.05 11.79
N LEU A 77 4.85 -1.95 10.90
CA LEU A 77 3.87 -1.72 9.85
C LEU A 77 2.48 -1.91 10.46
N ASP A 78 1.98 -0.90 11.16
CA ASP A 78 0.61 -0.95 11.68
C ASP A 78 -0.35 -0.51 10.56
N LEU A 79 -1.28 -1.37 10.13
CA LEU A 79 -2.39 -0.96 9.27
C LEU A 79 -3.44 -0.14 10.06
N CYS A 80 -3.00 0.72 10.98
CA CYS A 80 -3.86 1.68 11.67
C CYS A 80 -4.25 2.78 10.68
N GLY A 81 -5.40 2.61 10.02
CA GLY A 81 -5.96 3.63 9.14
C GLY A 81 -5.26 3.73 7.77
N HIS A 82 -4.65 2.64 7.29
CA HIS A 82 -4.02 2.49 5.96
C HIS A 82 -2.62 3.10 5.75
N THR A 83 -1.97 3.65 6.79
CA THR A 83 -0.57 4.12 6.70
C THR A 83 0.43 3.16 7.31
N VAL A 84 1.44 2.78 6.54
CA VAL A 84 2.62 2.05 6.97
C VAL A 84 3.74 3.02 7.36
N ARG A 85 4.24 2.93 8.59
CA ARG A 85 5.40 3.68 9.05
C ARG A 85 6.67 2.85 8.92
N ASN A 86 7.72 3.41 8.34
CA ASN A 86 9.03 2.78 8.23
C ASN A 86 10.14 3.74 8.64
N THR A 87 11.28 3.22 9.10
CA THR A 87 12.52 4.00 9.20
C THR A 87 13.55 3.38 8.28
N HIS A 88 13.85 4.06 7.18
CA HIS A 88 14.79 3.60 6.17
C HIS A 88 15.98 4.56 6.12
N GLU A 89 17.20 4.03 6.26
CA GLU A 89 18.44 4.83 6.30
C GLU A 89 18.41 5.96 7.35
N GLY A 90 17.78 5.71 8.49
CA GLY A 90 17.62 6.69 9.57
C GLY A 90 16.62 7.81 9.27
N LYS A 91 15.89 7.74 8.15
CA LYS A 91 14.82 8.68 7.78
C LYS A 91 13.46 8.05 7.99
N LEU A 92 12.54 8.83 8.54
CA LEU A 92 11.16 8.40 8.75
C LEU A 92 10.40 8.44 7.42
N GLU A 93 9.70 7.36 7.11
CA GLU A 93 8.84 7.23 5.94
C GLU A 93 7.42 6.83 6.37
N PHE A 94 6.43 7.38 5.67
CA PHE A 94 5.04 6.96 5.74
C PHE A 94 4.60 6.55 4.34
N TRP A 95 3.96 5.39 4.26
CA TRP A 95 3.50 4.77 3.03
C TRP A 95 2.03 4.48 3.14
N PHE A 96 1.29 4.52 2.04
CA PHE A 96 -0.08 4.05 1.98
C PHE A 96 -0.43 3.63 0.56
N ALA A 97 -1.53 2.89 0.42
CA ALA A 97 -2.05 2.45 -0.86
C ALA A 97 -3.46 3.02 -1.09
N SER A 98 -3.80 3.21 -2.36
CA SER A 98 -5.05 3.78 -2.85
C SER A 98 -5.44 3.13 -4.18
N THR A 99 -6.73 3.11 -4.54
CA THR A 99 -7.23 2.72 -5.86
C THR A 99 -7.34 3.90 -6.83
N LEU A 100 -7.07 5.13 -6.38
CA LEU A 100 -6.95 6.29 -7.25
C LEU A 100 -5.83 6.07 -8.27
N ASP A 101 -5.98 6.62 -9.47
CA ASP A 101 -4.87 6.69 -10.41
C ASP A 101 -3.78 7.66 -9.90
N PRO A 102 -2.54 7.55 -10.42
CA PRO A 102 -1.43 8.37 -9.96
C PRO A 102 -1.62 9.88 -10.11
N ASP A 103 -2.45 10.34 -11.05
CA ASP A 103 -2.64 11.77 -11.30
C ASP A 103 -3.60 12.35 -10.26
N HIS A 104 -4.72 11.68 -9.97
CA HIS A 104 -5.62 12.10 -8.89
C HIS A 104 -4.94 12.10 -7.51
N LEU A 105 -4.12 11.08 -7.21
CA LEU A 105 -3.37 11.09 -5.94
C LEU A 105 -2.36 12.24 -5.91
N ARG A 106 -1.79 12.63 -7.05
CA ARG A 106 -0.88 13.78 -7.16
C ARG A 106 -1.59 15.09 -6.92
N ASP A 107 -2.81 15.23 -7.43
CA ASP A 107 -3.63 16.42 -7.20
C ASP A 107 -3.95 16.59 -5.71
N ILE A 108 -4.28 15.49 -5.01
CA ILE A 108 -4.48 15.50 -3.55
C ILE A 108 -3.21 15.99 -2.82
N PHE A 109 -2.05 15.44 -3.16
CA PHE A 109 -0.77 15.85 -2.54
C PHE A 109 -0.44 17.31 -2.83
N THR A 110 -0.74 17.78 -4.04
CA THR A 110 -0.43 19.16 -4.47
C THR A 110 -1.37 20.18 -3.84
N ALA A 111 -2.64 19.82 -3.65
CA ALA A 111 -3.65 20.66 -3.03
C ALA A 111 -3.53 20.70 -1.49
N TYR A 112 -2.83 19.74 -0.89
CA TYR A 112 -2.68 19.67 0.56
C TYR A 112 -1.81 20.81 1.11
N GLU A 113 -2.40 21.66 1.96
CA GLU A 113 -1.68 22.71 2.67
C GLU A 113 -0.84 22.12 3.80
N ALA A 114 0.41 21.76 3.48
CA ALA A 114 1.29 21.10 4.42
C ALA A 114 1.66 22.02 5.61
N PRO A 115 1.50 21.56 6.87
CA PRO A 115 1.98 22.28 8.06
C PRO A 115 3.51 22.25 8.19
N ILE A 116 4.19 21.59 7.25
CA ILE A 116 5.62 21.35 7.22
C ILE A 116 6.19 22.01 5.96
N HIS A 117 7.36 22.65 6.08
CA HIS A 117 8.01 23.28 4.93
C HIS A 117 8.38 22.25 3.85
N PRO A 118 8.06 22.46 2.55
CA PRO A 118 8.28 21.48 1.49
C PRO A 118 9.71 20.94 1.42
N ALA A 119 10.72 21.77 1.66
CA ALA A 119 12.13 21.34 1.68
C ALA A 119 12.51 20.33 2.77
N THR A 120 11.62 20.03 3.72
CA THR A 120 11.88 19.06 4.80
C THR A 120 11.29 17.67 4.51
N LEU A 121 10.48 17.55 3.45
CA LEU A 121 9.84 16.32 3.04
C LEU A 121 10.04 16.04 1.54
N ASP A 122 10.27 14.78 1.21
CA ASP A 122 10.08 14.25 -0.14
C ASP A 122 8.75 13.49 -0.21
N ALA A 123 7.91 13.84 -1.17
CA ALA A 123 6.68 13.13 -1.46
C ALA A 123 6.80 12.40 -2.80
N SER A 124 6.41 11.13 -2.85
CA SER A 124 6.51 10.32 -4.06
C SER A 124 5.26 9.50 -4.27
N ILE A 125 4.90 9.28 -5.54
CA ILE A 125 3.72 8.52 -5.95
C ILE A 125 4.18 7.43 -6.92
N PHE A 126 3.73 6.19 -6.69
CA PHE A 126 4.10 5.03 -7.48
C PHE A 126 2.85 4.25 -7.92
N GLY A 127 2.63 4.08 -9.22
CA GLY A 127 1.58 3.20 -9.72
C GLY A 127 2.02 1.74 -9.77
N ASP A 128 1.19 0.83 -9.27
CA ASP A 128 1.34 -0.62 -9.45
C ASP A 128 0.27 -1.14 -10.41
N THR A 129 0.61 -1.14 -11.71
CA THR A 129 -0.30 -1.59 -12.79
C THR A 129 -0.71 -3.05 -12.70
N LYS A 130 0.07 -3.91 -12.03
CA LYS A 130 -0.29 -5.33 -11.86
C LYS A 130 -1.40 -5.52 -10.84
N LEU A 131 -1.40 -4.69 -9.79
CA LEU A 131 -2.38 -4.76 -8.71
C LEU A 131 -3.51 -3.74 -8.87
N CYS A 132 -3.42 -2.84 -9.85
CA CYS A 132 -4.35 -1.73 -10.06
C CYS A 132 -4.46 -0.84 -8.81
N VAL A 133 -3.33 -0.50 -8.20
CA VAL A 133 -3.26 0.39 -7.02
C VAL A 133 -2.16 1.43 -7.19
N THR A 134 -2.27 2.53 -6.47
CA THR A 134 -1.26 3.59 -6.39
C THR A 134 -0.77 3.70 -4.95
N LEU A 135 0.54 3.83 -4.78
CA LEU A 135 1.21 4.02 -3.51
C LEU A 135 1.61 5.49 -3.33
N GLY A 136 1.30 6.05 -2.17
CA GLY A 136 1.85 7.32 -1.70
C GLY A 136 2.98 7.10 -0.71
N ARG A 137 4.05 7.90 -0.82
CA ARG A 137 5.16 7.93 0.14
C ARG A 137 5.44 9.36 0.59
N LEU A 138 5.60 9.54 1.89
CA LEU A 138 6.12 10.76 2.52
C LEU A 138 7.41 10.40 3.26
N ARG A 139 8.53 10.95 2.86
CA ARG A 139 9.85 10.70 3.45
C ARG A 139 10.43 11.98 4.04
N GLU A 140 10.88 11.90 5.27
CA GLU A 140 11.67 12.96 5.90
C GLU A 140 13.01 13.12 5.18
N VAL A 141 13.32 14.33 4.68
CA VAL A 141 14.64 14.65 4.11
C VAL A 141 15.45 15.56 5.03
N ALA A 142 14.80 16.43 5.82
CA ALA A 142 15.42 17.22 6.87
C ALA A 142 14.63 17.08 8.19
N PRO A 143 15.25 17.33 9.36
CA PRO A 143 14.58 17.17 10.65
C PRO A 143 13.25 17.93 10.73
N CYS A 144 12.17 17.23 11.06
CA CYS A 144 10.85 17.83 11.25
C CYS A 144 10.09 17.22 12.44
N SER A 145 8.95 17.81 12.78
CA SER A 145 8.07 17.24 13.82
C SER A 145 7.48 15.92 13.33
N ARG A 146 7.86 14.81 13.97
CA ARG A 146 7.30 13.47 13.69
C ARG A 146 5.78 13.43 13.85
N GLN A 147 5.24 14.22 14.78
CA GLN A 147 3.80 14.34 15.00
C GLN A 147 3.11 15.00 13.80
N HIS A 148 3.67 16.10 13.29
CA HIS A 148 3.11 16.76 12.11
C HIS A 148 3.21 15.88 10.86
N LEU A 149 4.31 15.14 10.72
CA LEU A 149 4.48 14.23 9.60
C LEU A 149 3.46 13.08 9.64
N HIS A 150 3.25 12.50 10.82
CA HIS A 150 2.20 11.50 11.01
C HIS A 150 0.81 12.07 10.70
N ALA A 151 0.47 13.23 11.26
CA ALA A 151 -0.82 13.87 11.00
C ALA A 151 -1.07 14.12 9.51
N MET A 152 -0.05 14.62 8.80
CA MET A 152 -0.12 14.82 7.36
C MET A 152 -0.31 13.51 6.59
N ALA A 153 0.41 12.44 6.96
CA ALA A 153 0.23 11.12 6.36
C ALA A 153 -1.21 10.61 6.55
N THR A 154 -1.74 10.75 7.75
CA THR A 154 -3.11 10.38 8.10
C THR A 154 -4.14 11.19 7.30
N ASP A 155 -3.97 12.51 7.19
CA ASP A 155 -4.90 13.37 6.45
C ASP A 155 -4.90 13.06 4.95
N LEU A 156 -3.73 12.86 4.34
CA LEU A 156 -3.62 12.51 2.93
C LEU A 156 -4.29 11.17 2.63
N VAL A 157 -4.16 10.19 3.52
CA VAL A 157 -4.87 8.92 3.40
C VAL A 157 -6.38 9.10 3.52
N HIS A 158 -6.85 9.90 4.48
CA HIS A 158 -8.28 10.18 4.59
C HIS A 158 -8.82 10.89 3.35
N GLN A 159 -8.10 11.85 2.79
CA GLN A 159 -8.51 12.53 1.55
C GLN A 159 -8.56 11.56 0.37
N ALA A 160 -7.57 10.66 0.24
CA ALA A 160 -7.58 9.62 -0.77
C ALA A 160 -8.81 8.70 -0.60
N ALA A 161 -9.06 8.18 0.60
CA ALA A 161 -10.20 7.31 0.89
C ALA A 161 -11.56 7.99 0.65
N VAL A 162 -11.70 9.26 1.02
CA VAL A 162 -12.92 10.04 0.72
C VAL A 162 -13.10 10.21 -0.79
N THR A 163 -12.02 10.48 -1.53
CA THR A 163 -12.05 10.64 -2.99
C THR A 163 -12.43 9.33 -3.70
N GLU A 164 -11.96 8.19 -3.19
CA GLU A 164 -12.35 6.86 -3.68
C GLU A 164 -13.85 6.60 -3.48
N LEU A 165 -14.39 6.97 -2.32
CA LEU A 165 -15.81 6.77 -1.99
C LEU A 165 -16.76 7.62 -2.83
N ILE A 166 -16.36 8.82 -3.25
CA ILE A 166 -17.19 9.72 -4.07
C ILE A 166 -17.20 9.37 -5.57
N GLY A 167 -16.41 8.39 -6.01
CA GLY A 167 -16.56 7.77 -7.32
C GLY A 167 -15.55 8.16 -8.40
N ASP A 168 -14.47 8.88 -8.06
CA ASP A 168 -13.37 9.18 -9.00
C ASP A 168 -12.29 8.08 -9.05
N GLY A 169 -12.49 6.96 -8.34
CA GLY A 169 -11.39 6.13 -7.83
C GLY A 169 -11.35 4.64 -8.17
N ILE A 170 -11.78 4.21 -9.36
CA ILE A 170 -11.35 2.89 -9.86
C ILE A 170 -10.40 3.10 -11.03
N TRP A 171 -9.10 3.02 -10.75
CA TRP A 171 -8.10 2.94 -11.80
C TRP A 171 -8.30 1.64 -12.62
N SER A 172 -8.97 1.77 -13.76
CA SER A 172 -9.15 0.69 -14.72
C SER A 172 -8.06 0.75 -15.79
N VAL A 173 -7.32 -0.34 -15.99
CA VAL A 173 -6.29 -0.50 -17.06
C VAL A 173 -6.95 -0.68 -18.45
N SER A 174 -8.03 0.04 -18.75
CA SER A 174 -8.78 -0.07 -20.01
C SER A 174 -8.66 1.15 -20.93
N ARG A 175 -7.72 2.07 -20.68
CA ARG A 175 -7.35 3.12 -21.66
C ARG A 175 -6.01 2.81 -22.32
N GLY A 176 -6.02 1.80 -23.19
CA GLY A 176 -4.83 1.35 -23.92
C GLY A 176 -5.12 0.54 -25.17
N ARG A 177 -6.21 0.84 -25.88
CA ARG A 177 -6.38 0.52 -27.32
C ARG A 177 -7.22 1.60 -27.98
N ALA A 178 -6.54 2.53 -28.63
CA ALA A 178 -7.01 3.25 -29.80
C ALA A 178 -5.81 3.39 -30.74
#